data_AF-A0A7V5YRX2-F1
#
_entry.id   AF-A0A7V5YRX2-F1
#
_cell.length_a   1.000
_cell.length_b   1.000
_cell.length_c   1.000
_cell.angle_alpha   90.00
_cell.angle_beta   90.00
_cell.angle_gamma   90.00
#
_symmetry.space_group_name_H-M   'P 1'
#
loop_
_entity.id
_entity.type
_entity.pdbx_description
1 polymer ?
#
loop_
_entity_poly.entity_id
_entity_poly.type
_entity_poly.pdbx_seq_one_letter_code
_entity_poly.pdbx_strand_id
1 'polypeptide(L)'
;MSQSATLLLRLAGPMQSWGLQSRFGIRDTAREPTKSGVVGLLCAALGRSRDESVDDLAALRMGVRVDLEGVLAREYQTVGGGTWPGRTEYGVKRVGDKALDAVVSTRFFLAQAAFLVGLEGDAALLEQLVDALR
;
A
#
# COMPACT_ATOMS: atom_id res chain seq x y z
N MET A 1 -8.81 -19.67 -27.04
CA MET A 1 -9.24 -18.28 -26.76
C MET A 1 -9.23 -18.14 -25.26
N SER A 2 -8.48 -17.18 -24.71
CA SER A 2 -8.56 -16.87 -23.28
C SER A 2 -9.95 -16.31 -22.98
N GLN A 3 -10.61 -16.84 -21.94
CA GLN A 3 -11.87 -16.31 -21.45
C GLN A 3 -11.57 -15.11 -20.55
N SER A 4 -12.26 -13.98 -20.78
CA SER A 4 -12.20 -12.83 -19.87
C SER A 4 -13.08 -13.10 -18.64
N ALA A 5 -12.58 -12.78 -17.45
CA ALA A 5 -13.33 -12.85 -16.19
C ALA A 5 -13.07 -11.60 -15.34
N THR A 6 -13.73 -11.49 -14.18
CA THR A 6 -13.51 -10.41 -13.23
C THR A 6 -13.32 -10.96 -11.81
N LEU A 7 -12.20 -10.62 -11.20
CA LEU A 7 -11.92 -10.85 -9.80
C LEU A 7 -12.43 -9.67 -8.97
N LEU A 8 -13.25 -9.94 -7.96
CA LEU A 8 -13.75 -8.94 -7.02
C LEU A 8 -13.02 -9.06 -5.68
N LEU A 9 -12.37 -7.97 -5.26
CA LEU A 9 -11.62 -7.86 -4.01
C LEU A 9 -12.31 -6.88 -3.08
N ARG A 10 -12.64 -7.34 -1.87
CA ARG A 10 -13.13 -6.46 -0.80
C ARG A 10 -11.94 -5.90 -0.02
N LEU A 11 -11.73 -4.59 -0.12
CA LEU A 11 -10.71 -3.87 0.64
C LEU A 11 -11.37 -3.08 1.77
N ALA A 12 -11.41 -3.72 2.94
CA ALA A 12 -12.00 -3.15 4.15
C ALA A 12 -11.05 -3.36 5.34
N GLY A 13 -10.82 -2.29 6.09
CA GLY A 13 -9.95 -2.30 7.26
C GLY A 13 -10.17 -1.03 8.09
N PRO A 14 -9.70 -0.99 9.34
CA PRO A 14 -9.88 0.17 10.21
C PRO A 14 -9.20 1.42 9.64
N MET A 15 -8.05 1.25 8.98
CA MET A 15 -7.28 2.31 8.32
C MET A 15 -6.71 1.78 7.00
N GLN A 16 -6.70 2.60 5.97
CA GLN A 16 -6.11 2.32 4.66
C GLN A 16 -5.25 3.51 4.21
N SER A 17 -4.21 3.28 3.40
CA SER A 17 -3.42 4.36 2.81
C SER A 17 -2.95 3.95 1.42
N TRP A 18 -3.36 4.72 0.42
CA TRP A 18 -3.17 4.47 -1.00
C TRP A 18 -2.37 5.60 -1.63
N GLY A 19 -1.08 5.69 -1.29
CA GLY A 19 -0.23 6.82 -1.65
C GLY A 19 -0.11 7.06 -3.17
N LEU A 20 -0.07 8.33 -3.56
CA LEU A 20 0.20 8.78 -4.93
C LEU A 20 1.60 9.36 -5.04
N GLN A 21 2.08 10.00 -3.97
CA GLN A 21 3.36 10.67 -3.93
C GLN A 21 4.13 10.32 -2.65
N SER A 22 5.44 10.15 -2.80
CA SER A 22 6.32 9.78 -1.69
C SER A 22 7.58 10.65 -1.73
N ARG A 23 7.42 11.97 -1.53
CA ARG A 23 8.57 12.89 -1.40
C ARG A 23 8.65 13.42 0.04
N PHE A 24 9.84 13.30 0.62
CA PHE A 24 10.21 13.87 1.93
C PHE A 24 9.41 13.30 3.11
N GLY A 25 9.10 14.13 4.11
CA GLY A 25 8.45 13.74 5.37
C GLY A 25 6.93 13.62 5.30
N ILE A 26 6.30 13.86 4.15
CA ILE A 26 4.84 13.71 4.00
C ILE A 26 4.54 12.43 3.22
N ARG A 27 3.56 11.66 3.69
CA ARG A 27 3.00 10.50 3.00
C ARG A 27 1.50 10.72 2.82
N ASP A 28 1.07 10.88 1.58
CA ASP A 28 -0.32 11.12 1.23
C ASP A 28 -1.13 9.81 1.17
N THR A 29 -2.43 9.95 0.88
CA THR A 29 -3.30 8.86 0.44
C THR A 29 -4.28 9.40 -0.58
N ALA A 30 -4.57 8.62 -1.62
CA ALA A 30 -5.72 8.83 -2.48
C ALA A 30 -7.02 8.57 -1.71
N ARG A 31 -8.15 9.01 -2.30
CA ARG A 31 -9.51 8.76 -1.80
C ARG A 31 -9.99 7.33 -2.11
N GLU A 32 -9.36 6.67 -3.07
CA GLU A 32 -9.64 5.30 -3.51
C GLU A 32 -8.34 4.49 -3.62
N PRO A 33 -8.42 3.13 -3.58
CA PRO A 33 -7.28 2.27 -3.89
C PRO A 33 -6.61 2.59 -5.22
N THR A 34 -5.29 2.77 -5.20
CA THR A 34 -4.51 2.99 -6.42
C THR A 34 -4.23 1.68 -7.12
N LYS A 35 -4.15 1.70 -8.46
CA LYS A 35 -3.81 0.51 -9.25
C LYS A 35 -2.47 -0.10 -8.85
N SER A 36 -1.46 0.74 -8.60
CA SER A 36 -0.16 0.27 -8.12
C SER A 36 -0.23 -0.37 -6.73
N GLY A 37 -1.05 0.17 -5.81
CA GLY A 37 -1.25 -0.41 -4.48
C GLY A 37 -1.92 -1.78 -4.54
N VAL A 38 -2.96 -1.93 -5.35
CA VAL A 38 -3.65 -3.23 -5.54
C VAL A 38 -2.73 -4.24 -6.24
N VAL A 39 -2.01 -3.84 -7.29
CA VAL A 39 -1.02 -4.72 -7.94
C VAL A 39 0.07 -5.14 -6.96
N GLY A 40 0.58 -4.23 -6.14
CA GLY A 40 1.57 -4.57 -5.11
C GLY A 40 1.05 -5.58 -4.07
N LEU A 41 -0.22 -5.47 -3.69
CA LEU A 41 -0.88 -6.45 -2.81
C LEU A 41 -0.98 -7.83 -3.48
N LEU A 42 -1.30 -7.89 -4.78
CA LEU A 42 -1.32 -9.14 -5.53
C LEU A 42 0.08 -9.74 -5.71
N CYS A 43 1.11 -8.91 -5.97
CA CYS A 43 2.50 -9.37 -5.97
C CYS A 43 2.89 -9.99 -4.63
N ALA A 44 2.49 -9.37 -3.52
CA ALA A 44 2.75 -9.91 -2.18
C ALA A 44 2.05 -11.26 -1.96
N ALA A 45 0.80 -11.40 -2.41
CA ALA A 45 0.04 -12.66 -2.35
C ALA A 45 0.71 -13.77 -3.18
N LEU A 46 1.20 -13.43 -4.37
CA LEU A 46 1.95 -14.34 -5.23
C LEU A 46 3.37 -14.66 -4.73
N GLY A 47 3.86 -13.97 -3.70
CA GLY A 47 5.24 -14.11 -3.21
C GLY A 47 6.29 -13.52 -4.15
N ARG A 48 5.92 -12.59 -5.03
CA ARG A 48 6.85 -11.97 -6.00
C ARG A 48 7.88 -11.07 -5.31
N SER A 49 9.12 -11.16 -5.75
CA SER A 49 10.19 -10.25 -5.36
C SER A 49 10.02 -8.87 -6.01
N ARG A 50 10.84 -7.90 -5.57
CA ARG A 50 10.74 -6.50 -6.04
C ARG A 50 11.32 -6.27 -7.44
N ASP A 51 12.14 -7.17 -7.92
CA ASP A 51 12.81 -7.14 -9.22
C ASP A 51 12.06 -7.91 -10.31
N GLU A 52 11.07 -8.73 -9.92
CA GLU A 52 10.20 -9.42 -10.87
C GLU A 52 9.26 -8.46 -11.59
N SER A 53 8.95 -8.77 -12.86
CA SER A 53 8.01 -7.97 -13.65
C SER A 53 6.60 -8.03 -13.08
N VAL A 54 5.89 -6.92 -13.25
CA VAL A 54 4.48 -6.75 -12.89
C VAL A 54 3.59 -6.54 -14.11
N ASP A 55 4.13 -6.69 -15.33
CA ASP A 55 3.45 -6.28 -16.57
C ASP A 55 2.12 -7.03 -16.79
N ASP A 56 2.08 -8.31 -16.43
CA ASP A 56 0.87 -9.14 -16.49
C ASP A 56 -0.24 -8.62 -15.57
N LEU A 57 0.10 -8.25 -14.33
CA LEU A 57 -0.85 -7.67 -13.37
C LEU A 57 -1.21 -6.22 -13.74
N ALA A 58 -0.25 -5.45 -14.26
CA ALA A 58 -0.46 -4.09 -14.71
C ALA A 58 -1.34 -4.02 -15.96
N ALA A 59 -1.42 -5.09 -16.76
CA ALA A 59 -2.31 -5.20 -17.92
C ALA A 59 -3.79 -5.36 -17.52
N LEU A 60 -4.10 -5.80 -16.30
CA LEU A 60 -5.49 -5.95 -15.84
C LEU A 60 -6.22 -4.61 -15.82
N ARG A 61 -7.49 -4.61 -16.24
CA ARG A 61 -8.35 -3.42 -16.10
C ARG A 61 -8.90 -3.37 -14.69
N MET A 62 -8.75 -2.21 -14.03
CA MET A 62 -9.17 -2.03 -12.65
C MET A 62 -10.33 -1.04 -12.57
N GLY A 63 -11.39 -1.45 -11.88
CA GLY A 63 -12.48 -0.58 -11.44
C GLY A 63 -12.59 -0.57 -9.93
N VAL A 64 -13.08 0.53 -9.35
CA VAL A 64 -13.31 0.65 -7.91
C VAL A 64 -14.74 1.12 -7.69
N ARG A 65 -15.48 0.41 -6.84
CA ARG A 65 -16.71 0.89 -6.24
C ARG A 65 -16.41 1.31 -4.80
N VAL A 66 -16.74 2.55 -4.47
CA VAL A 66 -16.61 3.08 -3.10
C VAL A 66 -17.87 2.69 -2.33
N ASP A 67 -17.73 1.76 -1.39
CA ASP A 67 -18.84 1.34 -0.53
C ASP A 67 -18.96 2.28 0.69
N LEU A 68 -17.81 2.71 1.22
CA LEU A 68 -17.70 3.75 2.25
C LEU A 68 -16.47 4.62 1.95
N GLU A 69 -16.65 5.93 1.80
CA GLU A 69 -15.56 6.88 1.50
C GLU A 69 -14.49 6.96 2.61
N GLY A 70 -14.90 6.71 3.86
CA GLY A 70 -14.07 6.88 5.03
C GLY A 70 -13.71 8.35 5.34
N VAL A 71 -12.96 8.54 6.42
CA VAL A 71 -12.55 9.87 6.90
C VAL A 71 -11.04 10.02 6.77
N LEU A 72 -10.60 11.12 6.16
CA LEU A 72 -9.17 11.42 6.08
C LEU A 72 -8.61 11.71 7.47
N ALA A 73 -7.68 10.88 7.92
CA ALA A 73 -6.97 11.00 9.18
C ALA A 73 -5.51 11.41 8.94
N ARG A 74 -4.98 12.27 9.83
CA ARG A 74 -3.58 12.70 9.82
C ARG A 74 -2.87 12.11 11.04
N GLU A 75 -1.79 11.39 10.78
CA GLU A 75 -0.91 10.82 11.79
C GLU A 75 0.40 11.60 11.88
N TYR A 76 0.80 11.95 13.09
CA TYR A 76 2.13 12.45 13.41
C TYR A 76 3.00 11.26 13.80
N GLN A 77 3.96 10.88 12.96
CA GLN A 77 4.76 9.68 13.14
C GLN A 77 6.25 10.00 13.20
N THR A 78 6.89 9.57 14.29
CA THR A 78 8.32 9.76 14.55
C THR A 78 9.09 8.45 14.49
N VAL A 79 10.30 8.47 13.93
CA VAL A 79 11.25 7.35 13.99
C VAL A 79 12.55 7.86 14.60
N GLY A 80 13.05 7.20 15.63
CA GLY A 80 14.24 7.63 16.35
C GLY A 80 13.97 8.66 17.45
N GLY A 81 15.04 9.08 18.13
CA GLY A 81 15.00 10.12 19.16
C GLY A 81 14.73 9.59 20.58
N GLY A 82 15.00 10.46 21.56
CA GLY A 82 14.89 10.14 22.99
C GLY A 82 16.11 9.41 23.56
N THR A 83 16.15 9.32 24.89
CA THR A 83 17.19 8.59 25.63
C THR A 83 16.54 7.40 26.32
N TRP A 84 17.07 6.20 26.09
CA TRP A 84 16.49 4.96 26.58
C TRP A 84 17.50 4.23 27.48
N PRO A 85 17.12 3.77 28.69
CA PRO A 85 18.01 2.99 29.54
C PRO A 85 18.53 1.75 28.80
N GLY A 86 19.85 1.56 28.79
CA GLY A 86 20.50 0.43 28.13
C GLY A 86 20.62 0.54 26.60
N ARG A 87 20.19 1.64 25.98
CA ARG A 87 20.35 1.89 24.54
C ARG A 87 20.98 3.27 24.32
N THR A 88 22.27 3.26 24.06
CA THR A 88 23.10 4.46 23.86
C THR A 88 22.91 5.10 22.48
N GLU A 89 22.40 4.35 21.49
CA GLU A 89 22.17 4.84 20.13
C GLU A 89 20.76 4.47 19.62
N TYR A 90 19.94 5.49 19.37
CA TYR A 90 18.63 5.34 18.71
C TYR A 90 18.26 6.61 17.94
N GLY A 91 18.33 6.52 16.61
CA GLY A 91 17.90 7.57 15.71
C GLY A 91 18.15 7.17 14.27
N VAL A 92 17.75 8.03 13.34
CA VAL A 92 17.96 7.79 11.91
C VAL A 92 19.22 8.53 11.49
N LYS A 93 20.18 7.80 10.94
CA LYS A 93 21.40 8.39 10.37
C LYS A 93 21.09 8.95 8.99
N ARG A 94 21.31 10.24 8.76
CA ARG A 94 21.28 10.83 7.41
C ARG A 94 22.71 10.96 6.88
N VAL A 95 22.82 11.06 5.57
CA VAL A 95 24.12 11.22 4.90
C VAL A 95 24.75 12.52 5.39
N GLY A 96 25.93 12.42 6.03
CA GLY A 96 26.68 13.56 6.57
C GLY A 96 26.45 13.87 8.05
N ASP A 97 25.50 13.20 8.73
CA ASP A 97 25.22 13.46 10.13
C ASP A 97 26.30 12.87 11.07
N LYS A 98 26.72 13.67 12.05
CA LYS A 98 27.63 13.26 13.13
C LYS A 98 26.93 12.59 14.31
N ALA A 99 25.61 12.69 14.40
CA ALA A 99 24.79 12.16 15.47
C ALA A 99 23.49 11.55 14.91
N LEU A 100 22.84 10.69 15.68
CA LEU A 100 21.54 10.12 15.35
C LEU A 100 20.44 11.06 15.82
N ASP A 101 19.47 11.38 14.96
CA ASP A 101 18.35 12.27 15.30
C ASP A 101 17.00 11.65 14.94
N ALA A 102 15.93 12.22 15.47
CA ALA A 102 14.57 11.86 15.12
C ALA A 102 14.24 12.31 13.69
N VAL A 103 13.48 11.48 12.98
CA VAL A 103 12.81 11.86 11.75
C VAL A 103 11.33 11.92 12.03
N VAL A 104 10.76 13.09 11.82
CA VAL A 104 9.32 13.32 11.88
C VAL A 104 8.73 13.16 10.49
N SER A 105 7.62 12.43 10.41
CA SER A 105 6.80 12.33 9.21
C SER A 105 5.33 12.59 9.54
N THR A 106 4.61 13.19 8.60
CA THR A 106 3.15 13.30 8.65
C THR A 106 2.57 12.34 7.62
N ARG A 107 1.71 11.43 8.06
CA ARG A 107 1.13 10.39 7.20
C ARG A 107 -0.38 10.47 7.19
N PHE A 108 -0.97 10.31 6.02
CA PHE A 108 -2.41 10.37 5.84
C PHE A 108 -2.99 8.98 5.56
N PHE A 109 -4.15 8.73 6.16
CA PHE A 109 -4.89 7.48 6.04
C PHE A 109 -6.38 7.78 5.82
N LEU A 110 -7.11 6.83 5.23
CA LEU A 110 -8.55 6.78 5.28
C LEU A 110 -8.97 5.86 6.43
N ALA A 111 -9.63 6.42 7.44
CA ALA A 111 -10.24 5.66 8.53
C ALA A 111 -11.64 5.19 8.13
N GLN A 112 -11.97 3.94 8.44
CA GLN A 112 -13.30 3.35 8.19
C GLN A 112 -13.76 3.37 6.72
N ALA A 113 -12.81 3.31 5.78
CA ALA A 113 -13.12 3.18 4.36
C ALA A 113 -13.36 1.72 3.97
N ALA A 114 -14.22 1.50 2.97
CA ALA A 114 -14.48 0.20 2.39
C ALA A 114 -14.66 0.31 0.87
N PHE A 115 -14.00 -0.57 0.13
CA PHE A 115 -14.02 -0.57 -1.32
C PHE A 115 -14.25 -1.98 -1.86
N LEU A 116 -14.92 -2.06 -3.02
CA LEU A 116 -14.93 -3.24 -3.86
C LEU A 116 -14.12 -2.93 -5.11
N VAL A 117 -12.98 -3.62 -5.27
CA VAL A 117 -12.13 -3.51 -6.45
C VAL A 117 -12.43 -4.64 -7.41
N GLY A 118 -12.66 -4.30 -8.68
CA GLY A 118 -12.79 -5.28 -9.77
C GLY A 118 -11.54 -5.28 -10.64
N LEU A 119 -11.00 -6.47 -10.93
CA LEU A 119 -9.90 -6.68 -11.86
C LEU A 119 -10.36 -7.58 -13.01
N GLU A 120 -10.38 -7.05 -14.21
CA GLU A 120 -10.79 -7.77 -15.42
C GLU A 120 -9.57 -8.17 -16.26
N GLY A 121 -9.55 -9.42 -16.71
CA GLY A 121 -8.47 -9.97 -17.54
C GLY A 121 -8.63 -11.48 -17.80
N ASP A 122 -7.51 -12.12 -18.13
CA ASP A 122 -7.42 -13.56 -18.40
C ASP A 122 -7.87 -14.40 -17.20
N ALA A 123 -8.84 -15.28 -17.40
CA ALA A 123 -9.43 -16.08 -16.32
C ALA A 123 -8.42 -16.97 -15.60
N ALA A 124 -7.44 -17.56 -16.30
CA ALA A 124 -6.46 -18.44 -15.67
C ALA A 124 -5.52 -17.66 -14.74
N LEU A 125 -5.09 -16.46 -15.16
CA LEU A 125 -4.35 -15.55 -14.28
C LEU A 125 -5.20 -15.14 -13.07
N LEU A 126 -6.48 -14.80 -13.27
CA LEU A 126 -7.37 -14.40 -12.18
C LEU A 126 -7.62 -15.55 -11.19
N GLU A 127 -7.71 -16.80 -11.65
CA GLU A 127 -7.80 -17.99 -10.79
C GLU A 127 -6.54 -18.18 -9.95
N GLN A 128 -5.36 -18.05 -10.55
CA GLN A 128 -4.09 -18.07 -9.82
C GLN A 128 -4.04 -16.98 -8.74
N LEU A 129 -4.53 -15.77 -9.04
CA LEU A 129 -4.59 -14.68 -8.08
C LEU A 129 -5.56 -14.98 -6.93
N VAL A 130 -6.70 -15.62 -7.21
CA VAL A 130 -7.64 -16.06 -6.16
C VAL A 130 -6.97 -17.05 -5.22
N ASP A 131 -6.27 -18.04 -5.76
CA ASP A 131 -5.59 -19.05 -4.94
C ASP A 131 -4.47 -18.45 -4.09
N ALA A 132 -3.74 -17.47 -4.61
CA ALA A 132 -2.69 -16.76 -3.89
C ALA A 132 -3.21 -15.87 -2.74
N LEU A 133 -4.48 -15.42 -2.81
CA LEU A 133 -5.10 -14.54 -1.81
C LEU A 133 -5.77 -15.28 -0.64
N ARG A 134 -5.82 -16.62 -0.69
CA ARG A 134 -6.40 -17.47 0.35
C ARG A 134 -5.41 -17.77 1.47
#